data_AF-A0A2V9UP01-F1
#
_entry.id   AF-A0A2V9UP01-F1
#
_cell.length_a   1.000
_cell.length_b   1.000
_cell.length_c   1.000
_cell.angle_alpha   90.00
_cell.angle_beta   90.00
_cell.angle_gamma   90.00
#
_symmetry.space_group_name_H-M   'P 1'
#
loop_
_entity.id
_entity.type
_entity.pdbx_description
1 polymer ?
#
loop_
_entity_poly.entity_id
_entity_poly.type
_entity_poly.pdbx_seq_one_letter_code
_entity_poly.pdbx_strand_id
1 'polypeptide(L)' 'MITIDERIAKTERLLRRLEDDKPYLRVRLSALGAEHRQSATAFTDRVRAEAEEELRRLLAERGMPYDWTGPQPAD' A
#
# COMPACT_ATOMS: atom_id res chain seq x y z
N MET A 1 7.94 2.60 -17.84
CA MET A 1 6.91 3.14 -16.92
C MET A 1 6.00 1.99 -16.58
N ILE A 2 5.76 1.70 -15.29
CA ILE A 2 4.87 0.59 -14.90
C ILE A 2 3.41 1.00 -15.06
N THR A 3 2.54 0.06 -15.41
CA THR A 3 1.10 0.31 -15.60
C THR A 3 0.37 0.43 -14.27
N ILE A 4 -0.86 0.93 -14.30
CA ILE A 4 -1.72 1.01 -13.13
C ILE A 4 -2.01 -0.38 -12.53
N ASP A 5 -2.23 -1.39 -13.38
CA ASP A 5 -2.46 -2.78 -12.95
C ASP A 5 -1.19 -3.37 -12.30
N GLU A 6 -0.01 -3.06 -12.83
CA GLU A 6 1.26 -3.47 -12.22
C GLU A 6 1.48 -2.82 -10.85
N ARG A 7 1.11 -1.54 -10.70
CA ARG A 7 1.13 -0.83 -9.41
C ARG A 7 0.16 -1.46 -8.42
N ILE A 8 -1.08 -1.73 -8.83
CA ILE A 8 -2.10 -2.42 -8.01
C ILE A 8 -1.57 -3.77 -7.53
N ALA A 9 -1.11 -4.62 -8.46
CA ALA A 9 -0.60 -5.95 -8.12
C ALA A 9 0.62 -5.88 -7.17
N LYS A 10 1.47 -4.87 -7.31
CA LYS A 10 2.60 -4.64 -6.41
C LYS A 10 2.13 -4.26 -5.00
N THR A 11 1.17 -3.34 -4.88
CA THR A 11 0.62 -2.90 -3.59
C THR A 11 -0.13 -4.04 -2.88
N GLU A 12 -0.92 -4.84 -3.60
CA GLU A 12 -1.57 -6.02 -3.03
C GLU A 12 -0.55 -7.08 -2.55
N ARG A 13 0.55 -7.29 -3.31
CA ARG A 13 1.63 -8.18 -2.87
C ARG A 13 2.30 -7.70 -1.59
N LEU A 14 2.50 -6.38 -1.45
CA LEU A 14 3.02 -5.80 -0.21
C LEU A 14 2.07 -6.06 0.96
N LEU A 15 0.77 -5.79 0.80
CA LEU A 15 -0.23 -6.01 1.86
C LEU A 15 -0.29 -7.47 2.30
N ARG A 16 -0.29 -8.41 1.35
CA ARG A 16 -0.22 -9.86 1.65
C ARG A 16 1.04 -10.20 2.45
N ARG A 17 2.21 -9.75 1.99
CA ARG A 17 3.47 -9.99 2.69
C ARG A 17 3.46 -9.43 4.11
N LEU A 18 2.95 -8.21 4.31
CA LEU A 18 2.84 -7.61 5.64
C LEU A 18 1.92 -8.40 6.58
N GLU A 19 0.95 -9.15 6.06
CA GLU A 19 0.12 -10.05 6.85
C GLU A 19 0.83 -11.38 7.12
N ASP A 20 1.34 -12.02 6.06
CA ASP A 20 1.98 -13.34 6.11
C ASP A 20 3.24 -13.33 6.99
N ASP A 21 4.00 -12.22 6.99
CA ASP A 21 5.25 -12.09 7.74
C ASP A 21 5.04 -11.67 9.22
N LYS A 22 3.82 -11.32 9.64
CA LYS A 22 3.53 -10.97 11.06
C LYS A 22 4.07 -11.97 12.08
N PRO A 23 3.82 -13.29 11.98
CA PRO A 23 4.34 -14.24 12.96
C PRO A 23 5.87 -14.22 13.02
N TYR A 24 6.53 -14.09 11.86
CA TYR A 24 7.98 -14.06 11.78
C TYR A 24 8.56 -12.77 12.38
N LEU A 25 7.92 -11.63 12.12
CA LEU A 25 8.27 -10.36 12.73
C LEU A 25 8.12 -10.42 14.25
N ARG A 26 7.03 -11.02 14.78
CA ARG A 26 6.84 -11.20 16.24
C ARG A 26 7.97 -11.99 16.88
N VAL A 27 8.43 -13.07 16.24
CA VAL A 27 9.58 -13.87 16.73
C VAL A 27 10.87 -13.04 16.72
N ARG A 28 11.15 -12.28 15.66
CA ARG A 28 12.35 -11.42 15.61
C ARG A 28 12.31 -10.33 16.67
N LEU A 29 11.15 -9.71 16.88
CA LEU A 29 10.97 -8.63 17.83
C LEU A 29 11.01 -9.10 19.29
N SER A 30 10.77 -10.39 19.58
CA SER A 30 10.77 -10.89 20.96
C SER A 30 12.13 -10.79 21.65
N ALA A 31 13.23 -10.73 20.88
CA ALA A 31 14.58 -10.53 21.39
C ALA A 31 14.89 -9.06 21.75
N LEU A 32 13.99 -8.12 21.43
CA LEU A 32 14.20 -6.68 21.63
C LEU A 32 13.44 -6.14 22.85
N GLY A 33 13.92 -5.02 23.37
CA GLY A 33 13.26 -4.27 24.44
C GLY A 33 11.87 -3.75 24.05
N ALA A 34 11.04 -3.42 25.03
CA ALA A 34 9.65 -2.99 24.82
C ALA A 34 9.51 -1.79 23.87
N GLU A 35 10.38 -0.79 23.99
CA GLU A 35 10.37 0.40 23.12
C GLU A 35 10.62 0.05 21.65
N HIS A 36 11.59 -0.82 21.38
CA HIS A 36 11.89 -1.28 20.03
C HIS A 36 10.74 -2.08 19.42
N ARG A 37 10.07 -2.92 20.24
CA ARG A 37 8.88 -3.66 19.80
C ARG A 37 7.71 -2.73 19.47
N GLN A 38 7.48 -1.70 20.28
CA GLN A 38 6.43 -0.71 20.04
C GLN A 38 6.72 0.10 18.78
N SER A 39 7.96 0.57 18.61
CA SER A 39 8.39 1.32 17.43
C SER A 39 8.22 0.50 16.15
N ALA A 40 8.66 -0.77 16.15
CA ALA A 40 8.53 -1.65 14.99
C ALA A 40 7.07 -1.98 14.65
N THR A 41 6.22 -2.17 15.67
CA THR A 41 4.77 -2.36 15.47
C THR A 41 4.16 -1.11 14.84
N ALA A 42 4.40 0.06 15.41
CA ALA A 42 3.87 1.33 14.92
C ALA A 42 4.37 1.67 13.51
N PHE A 43 5.59 1.27 13.15
CA PHE A 43 6.09 1.38 11.79
C PHE A 43 5.32 0.46 10.83
N THR A 44 5.14 -0.81 11.20
CA THR A 44 4.43 -1.80 10.37
C THR A 44 2.97 -1.39 10.14
N ASP A 45 2.31 -0.85 11.17
CA ASP A 45 0.94 -0.34 11.07
C ASP A 45 0.83 0.86 10.13
N ARG A 46 1.78 1.80 10.20
CA ARG A 46 1.83 2.95 9.28
C ARG A 46 2.04 2.52 7.83
N VAL A 47 3.01 1.63 7.57
CA VAL A 47 3.27 1.11 6.22
C VAL A 47 2.05 0.39 5.65
N ARG A 48 1.30 -0.35 6.48
CA ARG A 48 0.04 -0.97 6.07
C ARG A 48 -1.00 0.08 5.68
N ALA A 49 -1.23 1.07 6.54
CA ALA A 49 -2.24 2.11 6.29
C ALA A 49 -1.93 2.89 4.99
N GLU A 50 -0.67 3.24 4.75
CA GLU A 50 -0.21 3.89 3.53
C GLU A 50 -0.45 3.00 2.29
N ALA A 51 -0.14 1.71 2.38
CA ALA A 51 -0.37 0.77 1.28
C ALA A 51 -1.87 0.55 0.99
N GLU A 52 -2.72 0.53 2.02
CA GLU A 52 -4.18 0.46 1.86
C GLU A 52 -4.74 1.73 1.21
N GLU A 53 -4.21 2.90 1.56
CA GLU A 53 -4.58 4.18 0.93
C GLU A 53 -4.16 4.25 -0.53
N GLU A 54 -2.93 3.86 -0.85
CA GLU A 54 -2.45 3.81 -2.23
C GLU A 54 -3.27 2.80 -3.06
N LEU A 55 -3.61 1.64 -2.51
CA LEU A 55 -4.46 0.67 -3.21
C LEU A 55 -5.85 1.27 -3.53
N ARG A 56 -6.47 1.96 -2.56
CA ARG A 56 -7.74 2.66 -2.78
C ARG A 56 -7.63 3.70 -3.89
N ARG A 57 -6.57 4.51 -3.88
CA ARG A 57 -6.30 5.51 -4.93
C ARG A 57 -6.13 4.87 -6.30
N LEU A 58 -5.34 3.82 -6.40
CA LEU A 58 -5.07 3.12 -7.67
C LEU A 58 -6.33 2.48 -8.25
N LEU A 59 -7.19 1.90 -7.40
CA LEU A 59 -8.45 1.33 -7.83
C LEU A 59 -9.41 2.41 -8.34
N ALA A 60 -9.44 3.58 -7.69
CA ALA A 60 -10.21 4.72 -8.17
C ALA A 60 -9.68 5.25 -9.50
N GLU A 61 -8.36 5.38 -9.65
CA GLU A 61 -7.71 5.82 -10.88
C GLU A 61 -7.94 4.82 -12.04
N ARG A 62 -7.95 3.51 -11.76
CA ARG A 62 -8.29 2.47 -12.75
C ARG A 62 -9.73 2.56 -13.24
N GLY A 63 -10.65 2.99 -12.37
CA GLY A 63 -12.07 3.17 -12.69
C GLY A 63 -12.40 4.49 -13.39
N MET A 64 -11.45 5.41 -13.55
CA MET A 64 -11.67 6.66 -14.27
C MET A 64 -11.78 6.39 -15.77
N PRO A 65 -12.86 6.84 -16.46
CA PRO A 65 -12.90 6.79 -17.91
C PRO A 65 -11.77 7.65 -18.49
N TYR A 66 -11.14 7.15 -19.55
CA TYR A 66 -9.94 7.72 -20.20
C TYR A 66 -10.14 9.13 -20.81
N ASP A 67 -11.33 9.74 -20.64
CA ASP A 67 -11.90 10.75 -21.54
C ASP A 67 -12.09 12.15 -20.92
N TRP A 68 -11.39 12.49 -19.82
CA TRP A 68 -11.46 13.86 -19.27
C TRP A 68 -10.40 14.83 -19.82
N THR A 69 -9.77 14.51 -20.96
CA THR A 69 -8.86 15.42 -21.68
C THR A 69 -9.15 15.51 -23.17
N GLY A 70 -10.42 15.44 -23.57
CA GLY A 70 -10.84 15.92 -24.89
C GLY A 70 -10.84 17.46 -24.89
N PRO A 71 -10.29 18.14 -25.92
CA PRO A 71 -10.34 19.60 -26.00
C PRO A 71 -11.80 20.05 -25.98
N GLN A 72 -12.15 20.88 -25.00
CA GLN A 72 -13.47 21.47 -24.89
C GLN A 72 -13.67 22.40 -26.10
N PRO A 73 -14.69 22.21 -26.95
CA PRO A 73 -14.94 23.12 -28.05
C PRO A 73 -15.29 24.48 -27.46
N ALA A 74 -14.58 25.52 -27.90
CA ALA A 74 -14.95 26.89 -27.62
C ALA A 74 -16.18 27.24 -28.46
N ASP A 75 -17.30 27.52 -27.81
CA ASP A 75 -18.38 28.36 -28.36
C ASP A 75 -17.99 29.83 -28.23
#